data_AF-A0A8B7XJ52-F1
#
_entry.id   AF-A0A8B7XJ52-F1
#
_cell.length_a   1.000
_cell.length_b   1.000
_cell.length_c   1.000
_cell.angle_alpha   90.00
_cell.angle_beta   90.00
_cell.angle_gamma   90.00
#
_symmetry.space_group_name_H-M   'P 1'
#
loop_
_entity.id
_entity.type
_entity.pdbx_description
1 polymer ?
#
loop_
_entity_poly.entity_id
_entity_poly.type
_entity_poly.pdbx_seq_one_letter_code
_entity_poly.pdbx_strand_id
1 'polypeptide(L)'
;MSVVHLPVFVAVFVHCLTVVTADHPGHDALCPLMEMTKGPPIADTLVTSELSVDGAGIVQCGMQYRVPVKATLYQGMLAANKQHGDGFEFNSTLHQMWGHFISSINNVGSEGGFYWYKFDKTTLRTTPVGVDFIELGANSSYIWHYSNGTYPNDTYVGPCVGLSIIPPSAPLTYKVVYLTVSGTNVIQTTDNKFKGVCKQLVLVQSDSSSVFRLLEIANSQIPLSVEAELNRQESIVTSFSGIANNETYRWTGYKAGTDGPIPYDLSMTAVTDGDHILFRYEEVEVGTGPGNGAPSVGQFVVLLLPLMVLPGMTSVTFLLSKMPKNYSAVMVAIVLAVLTPCLTVVAGYDPCPAADMTSGPPINATLVTSYQSVDGPGMALCGMEYWVPDNATVYQGMLAAQQQHGSQFQFNSTLFAMYGHFINIINGISNTNTTFWFIFDNATQMLTPVGVDFLHITDSSSYIWQFNNSTSHNQTYTGPCSGPSIIYPTMSLTYKIAYLTISGANVPPNSNFKRVCKQLVLIPSDSTTAFSLLDIANSQIPLSVKALLTMTDYAVTSLNGVVNSENNKWIAFRAGTNQALPNDLSMTAVTDGDHVEFRYEETDVGTGPGNGAPSVGKSVAFLSLIVFLLDVVTSV
;
A
#
# COMPACT_ATOMS: atom_id res chain seq x y z
N MET A 1 61.11 -60.41 4.51
CA MET A 1 60.05 -60.89 5.43
C MET A 1 59.47 -59.67 6.14
N SER A 2 58.17 -59.69 6.42
CA SER A 2 57.27 -58.55 6.73
C SER A 2 56.49 -58.07 5.50
N VAL A 3 55.40 -58.81 5.26
CA VAL A 3 54.33 -58.51 4.31
C VAL A 3 53.42 -57.48 4.97
N VAL A 4 53.28 -56.31 4.36
CA VAL A 4 52.41 -55.23 4.84
C VAL A 4 50.95 -55.63 4.59
N HIS A 5 50.18 -55.77 5.68
CA HIS A 5 48.73 -55.93 5.65
C HIS A 5 48.06 -54.56 5.53
N LEU A 6 47.33 -54.35 4.42
CA LEU A 6 46.29 -53.33 4.31
C LEU A 6 44.94 -54.00 4.61
N PRO A 7 44.18 -53.55 5.62
CA PRO A 7 42.78 -53.95 5.76
C PRO A 7 41.89 -53.11 4.84
N VAL A 8 41.17 -53.82 3.98
CA VAL A 8 40.02 -53.35 3.19
C VAL A 8 38.88 -53.00 4.15
N PHE A 9 38.46 -51.73 4.17
CA PHE A 9 37.18 -51.35 4.77
C PHE A 9 36.06 -51.48 3.73
N VAL A 10 35.18 -52.43 3.98
CA VAL A 10 33.89 -52.61 3.29
C VAL A 10 32.90 -51.63 3.93
N ALA A 11 32.50 -50.59 3.20
CA ALA A 11 31.35 -49.77 3.57
C ALA A 11 30.11 -50.29 2.81
N VAL A 12 29.21 -50.94 3.53
CA VAL A 12 27.89 -51.35 3.07
C VAL A 12 27.01 -50.10 3.03
N PHE A 13 26.73 -49.58 1.83
CA PHE A 13 25.64 -48.62 1.64
C PHE A 13 24.35 -49.38 1.39
N VAL A 14 23.50 -49.46 2.41
CA VAL A 14 22.10 -49.88 2.28
C VAL A 14 21.34 -48.76 1.56
N HIS A 15 21.10 -48.93 0.26
CA HIS A 15 20.09 -48.16 -0.47
C HIS A 15 18.72 -48.72 -0.11
N CYS A 16 17.99 -48.05 0.78
CA CYS A 16 16.54 -48.21 0.86
C CYS A 16 15.91 -47.43 -0.31
N LEU A 17 15.74 -48.11 -1.43
CA LEU A 17 14.90 -47.67 -2.54
C LEU A 17 13.45 -48.11 -2.23
N THR A 18 12.67 -47.25 -1.58
CA THR A 18 11.23 -47.47 -1.46
C THR A 18 10.57 -46.99 -2.75
N VAL A 19 10.35 -47.93 -3.67
CA VAL A 19 9.49 -47.75 -4.84
C VAL A 19 8.04 -47.71 -4.32
N VAL A 20 7.43 -46.53 -4.29
CA VAL A 20 5.97 -46.42 -4.15
C VAL A 20 5.38 -46.58 -5.54
N THR A 21 4.87 -47.78 -5.82
CA THR A 21 4.04 -48.05 -6.99
C THR A 21 2.72 -47.31 -6.83
N ALA A 22 2.47 -46.35 -7.72
CA ALA A 22 1.18 -45.69 -7.88
C ALA A 22 0.22 -46.64 -8.60
N ASP A 23 -0.77 -47.14 -7.88
CA ASP A 23 -1.99 -47.70 -8.47
C ASP A 23 -3.14 -47.43 -7.50
N HIS A 24 -3.80 -46.26 -7.64
CA HIS A 24 -5.22 -45.99 -7.38
C HIS A 24 -5.50 -44.48 -7.61
N PRO A 25 -6.36 -44.10 -8.58
CA PRO A 25 -6.77 -42.72 -8.77
C PRO A 25 -7.94 -42.43 -7.83
N GLY A 26 -7.69 -41.76 -6.70
CA GLY A 26 -8.80 -41.43 -5.78
C GLY A 26 -8.48 -40.68 -4.49
N HIS A 27 -7.23 -40.36 -4.18
CA HIS A 27 -6.91 -39.54 -3.01
C HIS A 27 -6.35 -38.17 -3.44
N ASP A 28 -7.14 -37.13 -3.23
CA ASP A 28 -6.70 -35.74 -3.30
C ASP A 28 -5.45 -35.58 -2.41
N ALA A 29 -4.34 -35.24 -3.04
CA ALA A 29 -3.02 -35.31 -2.43
C ALA A 29 -2.87 -34.26 -1.32
N LEU A 30 -2.82 -34.74 -0.07
CA LEU A 30 -2.17 -34.01 1.02
C LEU A 30 -0.73 -33.72 0.59
N CYS A 31 -0.24 -32.49 0.80
CA CYS A 31 1.18 -32.19 0.58
C CYS A 31 1.99 -33.21 1.38
N PRO A 32 2.86 -34.04 0.75
CA PRO A 32 3.71 -34.93 1.53
C PRO A 32 4.45 -34.09 2.55
N LEU A 33 4.55 -34.58 3.79
CA LEU A 33 5.31 -33.98 4.88
C LEU A 33 6.76 -33.77 4.42
N MET A 34 6.99 -32.67 3.70
CA MET A 34 8.28 -32.27 3.19
C MET A 34 9.00 -31.56 4.32
N GLU A 35 10.28 -31.87 4.49
CA GLU A 35 11.16 -31.09 5.34
C GLU A 35 11.06 -29.61 4.95
N MET A 36 10.72 -28.76 5.92
CA MET A 36 10.70 -27.31 5.80
C MET A 36 12.14 -26.81 5.76
N THR A 37 12.77 -26.96 4.60
CA THR A 37 14.06 -26.33 4.31
C THR A 37 13.83 -24.95 3.71
N LYS A 38 14.71 -24.00 4.03
CA LYS A 38 14.70 -22.69 3.38
C LYS A 38 14.80 -22.89 1.87
N GLY A 39 14.04 -22.12 1.10
CA GLY A 39 14.12 -22.16 -0.36
C GLY A 39 15.49 -21.69 -0.86
N PRO A 40 15.90 -22.08 -2.07
CA PRO A 40 17.11 -21.55 -2.69
C PRO A 40 16.97 -20.01 -2.87
N PRO A 41 18.07 -19.24 -2.71
CA PRO A 41 18.05 -17.79 -2.90
C PRO A 41 17.73 -17.39 -4.35
N ILE A 42 17.23 -16.16 -4.57
CA ILE A 42 16.82 -15.65 -5.89
C ILE A 42 17.88 -15.84 -6.97
N ALA A 43 19.15 -15.56 -6.66
CA ALA A 43 20.22 -15.51 -7.66
C ALA A 43 20.41 -16.85 -8.41
N ASP A 44 20.07 -17.97 -7.77
CA ASP A 44 20.28 -19.32 -8.31
C ASP A 44 19.03 -19.91 -9.00
N THR A 45 17.91 -19.18 -9.01
CA THR A 45 16.60 -19.71 -9.46
C THR A 45 15.86 -18.85 -10.45
N LEU A 46 16.49 -17.83 -11.06
CA LEU A 46 15.83 -17.04 -12.10
C LEU A 46 15.86 -17.77 -13.45
N VAL A 47 14.69 -17.90 -14.07
CA VAL A 47 14.55 -18.19 -15.50
C VAL A 47 14.44 -16.88 -16.28
N THR A 48 15.01 -16.87 -17.47
CA THR A 48 14.75 -15.81 -18.46
C THR A 48 13.60 -16.29 -19.32
N SER A 49 12.55 -15.48 -19.43
CA SER A 49 11.38 -15.74 -20.25
C SER A 49 11.16 -14.57 -21.20
N GLU A 50 10.40 -14.82 -22.26
CA GLU A 50 10.10 -13.81 -23.27
C GLU A 50 8.59 -13.57 -23.36
N LEU A 51 8.22 -12.29 -23.47
CA LEU A 51 6.88 -11.84 -23.77
C LEU A 51 6.88 -11.04 -25.07
N SER A 52 5.95 -11.34 -25.97
CA SER A 52 5.68 -10.51 -27.15
C SER A 52 4.24 -10.03 -27.13
N VAL A 53 3.99 -8.82 -27.62
CA VAL A 53 2.66 -8.21 -27.71
C VAL A 53 2.41 -7.79 -29.15
N ASP A 54 1.30 -8.25 -29.72
CA ASP A 54 0.92 -8.04 -31.12
C ASP A 54 -0.57 -7.71 -31.27
N GLY A 55 -0.90 -6.54 -31.79
CA GLY A 55 -2.28 -6.20 -32.20
C GLY A 55 -2.62 -4.72 -32.03
N ALA A 56 -3.81 -4.29 -32.48
CA ALA A 56 -4.35 -2.92 -32.36
C ALA A 56 -3.37 -1.74 -32.59
N GLY A 57 -2.41 -1.87 -33.53
CA GLY A 57 -1.40 -0.83 -33.79
C GLY A 57 -0.23 -0.81 -32.80
N ILE A 58 -0.20 -1.74 -31.84
CA ILE A 58 0.91 -2.03 -30.94
C ILE A 58 1.67 -3.24 -31.50
N VAL A 59 2.93 -2.99 -31.89
CA VAL A 59 3.86 -4.05 -32.25
C VAL A 59 5.04 -3.93 -31.29
N GLN A 60 5.00 -4.69 -30.20
CA GLN A 60 6.10 -4.80 -29.27
C GLN A 60 6.54 -6.25 -29.19
N CYS A 61 7.42 -6.60 -30.11
CA CYS A 61 7.85 -7.98 -30.28
C CYS A 61 9.15 -8.21 -29.51
N GLY A 62 9.05 -8.97 -28.41
CA GLY A 62 10.19 -9.50 -27.67
C GLY A 62 10.65 -8.63 -26.52
N MET A 63 10.17 -8.91 -25.33
CA MET A 63 10.70 -8.44 -24.06
C MET A 63 11.21 -9.61 -23.25
N GLN A 64 12.47 -9.55 -22.83
CA GLN A 64 13.03 -10.51 -21.89
C GLN A 64 12.80 -10.03 -20.48
N TYR A 65 12.31 -10.92 -19.62
CA TYR A 65 12.18 -10.67 -18.20
C TYR A 65 12.72 -11.86 -17.44
N ARG A 66 13.23 -11.58 -16.23
CA ARG A 66 13.63 -12.62 -15.29
C ARG A 66 12.49 -12.88 -14.33
N VAL A 67 12.33 -14.13 -13.90
CA VAL A 67 11.34 -14.53 -12.89
C VAL A 67 11.80 -15.83 -12.23
N PRO A 68 11.43 -16.16 -10.99
CA PRO A 68 11.84 -17.43 -10.39
C PRO A 68 11.31 -18.65 -11.17
N VAL A 69 12.06 -19.75 -11.14
CA VAL A 69 11.66 -21.06 -11.67
C VAL A 69 10.29 -21.44 -11.10
N LYS A 70 9.40 -21.96 -11.96
CA LYS A 70 8.00 -22.34 -11.65
C LYS A 70 7.05 -21.17 -11.32
N ALA A 71 7.46 -19.92 -11.52
CA ALA A 71 6.51 -18.82 -11.49
C ALA A 71 5.43 -19.01 -12.56
N THR A 72 4.22 -18.53 -12.29
CA THR A 72 3.13 -18.59 -13.27
C THR A 72 3.34 -17.55 -14.37
N LEU A 73 2.66 -17.69 -15.51
CA LEU A 73 2.68 -16.68 -16.57
C LEU A 73 2.18 -15.32 -16.05
N TYR A 74 1.19 -15.30 -15.16
CA TYR A 74 0.73 -14.08 -14.49
C TYR A 74 1.84 -13.40 -13.69
N GLN A 75 2.58 -14.18 -12.88
CA GLN A 75 3.75 -13.68 -12.14
C GLN A 75 4.87 -13.21 -13.08
N GLY A 76 5.03 -13.87 -14.23
CA GLY A 76 5.90 -13.41 -15.30
C GLY A 76 5.50 -12.05 -15.87
N MET A 77 4.21 -11.81 -16.08
CA MET A 77 3.70 -10.50 -16.51
C MET A 77 3.93 -9.41 -15.45
N LEU A 78 3.71 -9.71 -14.16
CA LEU A 78 4.06 -8.78 -13.07
C LEU A 78 5.55 -8.43 -13.08
N ALA A 79 6.41 -9.43 -13.26
CA ALA A 79 7.86 -9.25 -13.34
C ALA A 79 8.28 -8.44 -14.58
N ALA A 80 7.62 -8.68 -15.73
CA ALA A 80 7.84 -7.93 -16.96
C ALA A 80 7.44 -6.45 -16.80
N ASN A 81 6.28 -6.18 -16.20
CA ASN A 81 5.78 -4.82 -15.96
C ASN A 81 6.80 -4.05 -15.10
N LYS A 82 7.30 -4.70 -14.04
CA LYS A 82 8.29 -4.07 -13.18
C LYS A 82 9.65 -3.84 -13.85
N GLN A 83 10.12 -4.78 -14.69
CA GLN A 83 11.44 -4.72 -15.33
C GLN A 83 11.50 -3.83 -16.57
N HIS A 84 10.35 -3.52 -17.18
CA HIS A 84 10.25 -2.69 -18.39
C HIS A 84 9.52 -1.36 -18.16
N GLY A 85 8.86 -1.17 -17.01
CA GLY A 85 8.16 0.06 -16.66
C GLY A 85 7.11 0.43 -17.72
N ASP A 86 7.19 1.66 -18.23
CA ASP A 86 6.31 2.17 -19.30
C ASP A 86 6.38 1.33 -20.60
N GLY A 87 7.40 0.48 -20.74
CA GLY A 87 7.52 -0.47 -21.84
C GLY A 87 6.56 -1.66 -21.75
N PHE A 88 5.95 -1.95 -20.60
CA PHE A 88 4.94 -3.01 -20.50
C PHE A 88 4.01 -2.77 -19.32
N GLU A 89 2.76 -2.48 -19.59
CA GLU A 89 1.71 -2.36 -18.59
C GLU A 89 0.59 -3.35 -18.89
N PHE A 90 -0.07 -3.89 -17.87
CA PHE A 90 -1.25 -4.72 -18.06
C PHE A 90 -2.21 -4.58 -16.90
N ASN A 91 -3.49 -4.79 -17.17
CA ASN A 91 -4.51 -4.95 -16.14
C ASN A 91 -5.12 -6.35 -16.20
N SER A 92 -5.61 -6.81 -15.06
CA SER A 92 -6.33 -8.08 -14.96
C SER A 92 -7.52 -7.97 -14.01
N THR A 93 -8.56 -8.73 -14.32
CA THR A 93 -9.73 -8.92 -13.45
C THR A 93 -9.69 -10.33 -12.87
N LEU A 94 -9.81 -10.46 -11.55
CA LEU A 94 -9.88 -11.76 -10.90
C LEU A 94 -11.28 -12.36 -11.06
N HIS A 95 -11.35 -13.57 -11.61
CA HIS A 95 -12.57 -14.37 -11.67
C HIS A 95 -12.46 -15.58 -10.73
N GLN A 96 -13.43 -15.75 -9.83
CA GLN A 96 -13.40 -16.79 -8.79
C GLN A 96 -13.25 -18.22 -9.34
N MET A 97 -13.73 -18.48 -10.56
CA MET A 97 -13.63 -19.83 -11.17
C MET A 97 -12.42 -20.02 -12.09
N TRP A 98 -11.84 -18.94 -12.62
CA TRP A 98 -10.91 -19.02 -13.75
C TRP A 98 -9.57 -18.33 -13.51
N GLY A 99 -9.43 -17.65 -12.37
CA GLY A 99 -8.21 -16.93 -12.00
C GLY A 99 -8.16 -15.55 -12.66
N HIS A 100 -6.96 -15.05 -12.90
CA HIS A 100 -6.72 -13.77 -13.54
C HIS A 100 -7.09 -13.81 -15.01
N PHE A 101 -8.04 -12.95 -15.38
CA PHE A 101 -8.35 -12.62 -16.75
C PHE A 101 -7.62 -11.34 -17.14
N ILE A 102 -6.75 -11.40 -18.14
CA ILE A 102 -6.02 -10.21 -18.61
C ILE A 102 -6.98 -9.32 -19.40
N SER A 103 -7.34 -8.18 -18.80
CA SER A 103 -8.34 -7.27 -19.33
C SER A 103 -7.73 -6.25 -20.29
N SER A 104 -6.49 -5.82 -20.07
CA SER A 104 -5.76 -4.95 -21.00
C SER A 104 -4.25 -5.19 -20.98
N ILE A 105 -3.59 -4.85 -22.08
CA ILE A 105 -2.13 -4.75 -22.18
C ILE A 105 -1.81 -3.43 -22.90
N ASN A 106 -0.87 -2.65 -22.37
CA ASN A 106 -0.43 -1.34 -22.88
C ASN A 106 -1.61 -0.43 -23.24
N ASN A 107 -2.57 -0.30 -22.31
CA ASN A 107 -3.79 0.52 -22.45
C ASN A 107 -4.77 0.10 -23.56
N VAL A 108 -4.60 -1.08 -24.17
CA VAL A 108 -5.58 -1.65 -25.10
C VAL A 108 -6.42 -2.69 -24.35
N GLY A 109 -7.70 -2.36 -24.12
CA GLY A 109 -8.66 -3.19 -23.40
C GLY A 109 -9.32 -4.28 -24.24
N SER A 110 -9.80 -5.33 -23.58
CA SER A 110 -10.64 -6.37 -24.17
C SER A 110 -12.07 -5.85 -24.37
N GLU A 111 -12.44 -5.55 -25.61
CA GLU A 111 -13.61 -4.73 -25.93
C GLU A 111 -14.26 -5.18 -27.24
N GLY A 112 -15.59 -5.06 -27.36
CA GLY A 112 -16.28 -5.27 -28.65
C GLY A 112 -16.09 -6.66 -29.28
N GLY A 113 -15.87 -7.70 -28.46
CA GLY A 113 -15.57 -9.06 -28.92
C GLY A 113 -14.09 -9.33 -29.21
N PHE A 114 -13.22 -8.35 -28.97
CA PHE A 114 -11.77 -8.53 -29.01
C PHE A 114 -11.23 -8.93 -27.64
N TYR A 115 -10.27 -9.85 -27.65
CA TYR A 115 -9.64 -10.36 -26.44
C TYR A 115 -8.14 -10.47 -26.62
N TRP A 116 -7.44 -10.47 -25.49
CA TRP A 116 -6.03 -10.82 -25.43
C TRP A 116 -5.88 -12.34 -25.37
N TYR A 117 -5.46 -12.92 -26.50
CA TYR A 117 -5.12 -14.34 -26.59
C TYR A 117 -3.65 -14.54 -26.33
N LYS A 118 -3.34 -15.62 -25.62
CA LYS A 118 -1.95 -16.02 -25.37
C LYS A 118 -1.61 -17.26 -26.19
N PHE A 119 -0.44 -17.22 -26.80
CA PHE A 119 0.12 -18.29 -27.60
C PHE A 119 1.47 -18.67 -27.04
N ASP A 120 1.75 -19.97 -26.99
CA ASP A 120 3.11 -20.44 -26.78
C ASP A 120 3.91 -20.14 -28.05
N LYS A 121 5.01 -19.38 -27.95
CA LYS A 121 5.79 -18.91 -29.11
C LYS A 121 6.46 -20.07 -29.86
N THR A 122 6.74 -21.18 -29.18
CA THR A 122 7.43 -22.34 -29.79
C THR A 122 6.46 -23.13 -30.66
N THR A 123 5.26 -23.38 -30.15
CA THR A 123 4.23 -24.17 -30.84
C THR A 123 3.31 -23.32 -31.71
N LEU A 124 3.31 -22.00 -31.48
CA LEU A 124 2.39 -21.01 -32.05
C LEU A 124 0.92 -21.34 -31.81
N ARG A 125 0.60 -22.12 -30.78
CA ARG A 125 -0.78 -22.51 -30.44
C ARG A 125 -1.27 -21.77 -29.22
N THR A 126 -2.58 -21.51 -29.18
CA THR A 126 -3.23 -21.01 -27.97
C THR A 126 -3.06 -22.02 -26.84
N THR A 127 -2.82 -21.50 -25.64
CA THR A 127 -2.81 -22.34 -24.43
C THR A 127 -4.21 -22.31 -23.79
N PRO A 128 -4.87 -23.46 -23.61
CA PRO A 128 -6.27 -23.52 -23.16
C PRO A 128 -6.47 -23.24 -21.67
N VAL A 129 -5.39 -23.10 -20.91
CA VAL A 129 -5.41 -22.87 -19.46
C VAL A 129 -5.21 -21.39 -19.13
N GLY A 130 -5.73 -20.90 -18.00
CA GLY A 130 -5.54 -19.53 -17.53
C GLY A 130 -4.07 -19.19 -17.24
N VAL A 131 -3.73 -17.89 -17.13
CA VAL A 131 -2.35 -17.44 -16.88
C VAL A 131 -1.78 -17.89 -15.54
N ASP A 132 -2.63 -18.20 -14.57
CA ASP A 132 -2.22 -18.71 -13.26
C ASP A 132 -1.80 -20.17 -13.27
N PHE A 133 -2.14 -20.91 -14.33
CA PHE A 133 -1.90 -22.35 -14.44
C PHE A 133 -0.73 -22.69 -15.36
N ILE A 134 -0.09 -21.69 -15.93
CA ILE A 134 1.04 -21.86 -16.83
C ILE A 134 2.32 -21.62 -16.05
N GLU A 135 3.00 -22.70 -15.66
CA GLU A 135 4.32 -22.60 -15.05
C GLU A 135 5.38 -22.25 -16.09
N LEU A 136 6.18 -21.22 -15.80
CA LEU A 136 7.28 -20.78 -16.64
C LEU A 136 8.53 -21.63 -16.39
N GLY A 137 8.99 -22.28 -17.45
CA GLY A 137 10.27 -22.95 -17.52
C GLY A 137 11.39 -22.00 -17.99
N ALA A 138 12.61 -22.52 -18.02
CA ALA A 138 13.74 -21.80 -18.59
C ALA A 138 13.50 -21.52 -20.09
N ASN A 139 13.61 -20.25 -20.49
CA ASN A 139 13.39 -19.80 -21.87
C ASN A 139 11.96 -20.01 -22.39
N SER A 140 10.97 -20.13 -21.49
CA SER A 140 9.57 -20.08 -21.88
C SER A 140 9.26 -18.76 -22.59
N SER A 141 8.46 -18.81 -23.66
CA SER A 141 8.17 -17.65 -24.48
C SER A 141 6.71 -17.65 -24.91
N TYR A 142 6.04 -16.52 -24.69
CA TYR A 142 4.62 -16.35 -24.95
C TYR A 142 4.34 -15.09 -25.77
N ILE A 143 3.35 -15.18 -26.64
CA ILE A 143 2.85 -14.06 -27.45
C ILE A 143 1.43 -13.74 -26.97
N TRP A 144 1.20 -12.48 -26.62
CA TRP A 144 -0.12 -11.91 -26.44
C TRP A 144 -0.56 -11.27 -27.75
N HIS A 145 -1.68 -11.74 -28.28
CA HIS A 145 -2.25 -11.27 -29.52
C HIS A 145 -3.66 -10.73 -29.29
N TYR A 146 -3.90 -9.50 -29.73
CA TYR A 146 -5.21 -8.87 -29.64
C TYR A 146 -6.00 -9.11 -30.92
N SER A 147 -7.06 -9.91 -30.82
CA SER A 147 -7.91 -10.22 -31.98
C SER A 147 -9.38 -10.39 -31.63
N ASN A 148 -10.24 -10.26 -32.64
CA ASN A 148 -11.67 -10.52 -32.57
C ASN A 148 -11.94 -11.98 -32.94
N GLY A 149 -12.58 -12.74 -32.05
CA GLY A 149 -12.96 -14.11 -32.36
C GLY A 149 -13.54 -14.89 -31.19
N THR A 150 -14.11 -16.07 -31.50
CA THR A 150 -14.33 -17.12 -30.51
C THR A 150 -12.98 -17.75 -30.15
N TYR A 151 -12.74 -17.99 -28.85
CA TYR A 151 -11.49 -18.56 -28.31
C TYR A 151 -10.88 -19.62 -29.23
N PRO A 152 -9.82 -19.31 -29.99
CA PRO A 152 -9.50 -20.12 -31.14
C PRO A 152 -8.54 -21.27 -30.79
N ASN A 153 -8.77 -22.44 -31.37
CA ASN A 153 -7.77 -23.49 -31.55
C ASN A 153 -6.79 -23.13 -32.69
N ASP A 154 -6.49 -21.85 -32.90
CA ASP A 154 -5.77 -21.37 -34.08
C ASP A 154 -4.26 -21.31 -33.84
N THR A 155 -3.53 -21.34 -34.96
CA THR A 155 -2.07 -21.13 -34.99
C THR A 155 -1.79 -19.65 -35.20
N TYR A 156 -0.94 -19.05 -34.36
CA TYR A 156 -0.51 -17.66 -34.50
C TYR A 156 0.30 -17.45 -35.79
N VAL A 157 -0.05 -16.43 -36.56
CA VAL A 157 0.59 -16.05 -37.84
C VAL A 157 1.03 -14.59 -37.89
N GLY A 158 1.18 -13.94 -36.73
CA GLY A 158 1.50 -12.51 -36.63
C GLY A 158 3.01 -12.16 -36.70
N PRO A 159 3.33 -10.85 -36.75
CA PRO A 159 4.68 -10.33 -37.03
C PRO A 159 5.72 -10.54 -35.93
N CYS A 160 5.35 -10.98 -34.72
CA CYS A 160 6.30 -11.13 -33.61
C CYS A 160 7.19 -12.36 -33.68
N VAL A 161 7.16 -13.12 -34.78
CA VAL A 161 8.06 -14.25 -35.02
C VAL A 161 9.42 -13.74 -35.54
N GLY A 162 10.48 -13.89 -34.74
CA GLY A 162 11.86 -13.65 -35.18
C GLY A 162 12.42 -12.23 -35.00
N LEU A 163 11.77 -11.39 -34.20
CA LEU A 163 12.26 -10.03 -33.91
C LEU A 163 13.23 -9.97 -32.72
N SER A 164 14.03 -8.88 -32.67
CA SER A 164 15.07 -8.67 -31.66
C SER A 164 14.46 -8.44 -30.28
N ILE A 165 15.03 -9.08 -29.26
CA ILE A 165 14.51 -9.04 -27.90
C ILE A 165 15.10 -7.87 -27.13
N ILE A 166 14.24 -7.12 -26.45
CA ILE A 166 14.62 -6.05 -25.52
C ILE A 166 15.00 -6.70 -24.18
N PRO A 167 16.25 -6.56 -23.71
CA PRO A 167 16.67 -7.06 -22.40
C PRO A 167 16.03 -6.25 -21.26
N PRO A 168 15.89 -6.81 -20.05
CA PRO A 168 15.29 -6.11 -18.91
C PRO A 168 16.10 -4.85 -18.55
N SER A 169 15.38 -3.75 -18.28
CA SER A 169 16.00 -2.44 -18.00
C SER A 169 16.50 -2.27 -16.55
N ALA A 170 15.98 -3.09 -15.64
CA ALA A 170 16.30 -3.08 -14.21
C ALA A 170 16.44 -4.50 -13.65
N PRO A 171 17.26 -4.72 -12.60
CA PRO A 171 17.28 -5.97 -11.86
C PRO A 171 15.96 -6.17 -11.10
N LEU A 172 15.57 -7.43 -10.90
CA LEU A 172 14.42 -7.78 -10.07
C LEU A 172 14.63 -7.32 -8.62
N THR A 173 13.67 -6.55 -8.09
CA THR A 173 13.61 -6.11 -6.69
C THR A 173 12.41 -6.74 -5.97
N TYR A 174 12.29 -8.07 -6.03
CA TYR A 174 11.32 -8.83 -5.24
C TYR A 174 12.04 -9.73 -4.24
N LYS A 175 11.38 -10.08 -3.15
CA LYS A 175 11.70 -11.22 -2.30
C LYS A 175 10.86 -12.41 -2.79
N VAL A 176 11.47 -13.57 -2.87
CA VAL A 176 10.82 -14.83 -3.19
C VAL A 176 10.44 -15.52 -1.89
N VAL A 177 9.16 -15.86 -1.78
CA VAL A 177 8.63 -16.52 -0.59
C VAL A 177 7.82 -17.72 -1.03
N TYR A 178 8.06 -18.86 -0.39
CA TYR A 178 7.28 -20.07 -0.61
C TYR A 178 6.19 -20.16 0.46
N LEU A 179 4.97 -20.46 0.05
CA LEU A 179 3.82 -20.63 0.93
C LEU A 179 3.30 -22.07 0.82
N THR A 180 3.17 -22.74 1.96
CA THR A 180 2.44 -24.01 2.07
C THR A 180 1.28 -23.84 3.03
N VAL A 181 0.11 -24.38 2.69
CA VAL A 181 -1.06 -24.46 3.58
C VAL A 181 -1.45 -25.93 3.65
N SER A 182 -1.38 -26.52 4.83
CA SER A 182 -1.58 -27.95 5.05
C SER A 182 -2.58 -28.19 6.18
N GLY A 183 -3.63 -28.94 5.89
CA GLY A 183 -4.63 -29.37 6.86
C GLY A 183 -4.52 -30.86 7.14
N THR A 184 -3.50 -31.31 7.89
CA THR A 184 -3.37 -32.75 8.23
C THR A 184 -4.50 -33.24 9.13
N ASN A 185 -5.14 -32.33 9.88
CA ASN A 185 -6.27 -32.61 10.77
C ASN A 185 -7.61 -32.11 10.21
N VAL A 186 -7.65 -31.67 8.96
CA VAL A 186 -8.92 -31.34 8.31
C VAL A 186 -9.62 -32.65 8.01
N ILE A 187 -10.55 -33.04 8.89
CA ILE A 187 -11.46 -34.16 8.62
C ILE A 187 -12.17 -33.81 7.31
N GLN A 188 -11.92 -34.58 6.26
CA GLN A 188 -12.70 -34.51 5.02
C GLN A 188 -14.14 -34.88 5.37
N THR A 189 -14.95 -33.90 5.73
CA THR A 189 -16.40 -34.04 5.63
C THR A 189 -16.74 -34.11 4.15
N THR A 190 -17.83 -34.81 3.80
CA THR A 190 -18.24 -35.03 2.40
C THR A 190 -18.47 -33.74 1.59
N ASP A 191 -18.50 -32.58 2.26
CA ASP A 191 -18.69 -31.26 1.66
C ASP A 191 -17.43 -30.37 1.64
N ASN A 192 -16.35 -30.73 2.36
CA ASN A 192 -15.15 -29.90 2.46
C ASN A 192 -14.09 -30.29 1.42
N LYS A 193 -14.06 -29.56 0.30
CA LYS A 193 -13.06 -29.68 -0.78
C LYS A 193 -11.76 -28.94 -0.48
N PHE A 194 -11.22 -29.06 0.74
CA PHE A 194 -9.95 -28.42 1.06
C PHE A 194 -8.83 -29.05 0.23
N LYS A 195 -8.19 -28.24 -0.62
CA LYS A 195 -6.98 -28.63 -1.35
C LYS A 195 -5.79 -27.95 -0.70
N GLY A 196 -4.88 -28.76 -0.17
CA GLY A 196 -3.63 -28.25 0.40
C GLY A 196 -2.85 -27.43 -0.65
N VAL A 197 -2.24 -26.34 -0.20
CA VAL A 197 -1.38 -25.50 -1.01
C VAL A 197 0.04 -25.96 -0.80
N CYS A 198 0.70 -26.50 -1.82
CA CYS A 198 2.05 -27.06 -1.65
C CYS A 198 3.10 -26.15 -2.29
N LYS A 199 3.91 -25.46 -1.46
CA LYS A 199 5.09 -24.68 -1.87
C LYS A 199 4.80 -23.72 -3.03
N GLN A 200 3.69 -23.00 -2.95
CA GLN A 200 3.35 -21.99 -3.94
C GLN A 200 4.30 -20.80 -3.83
N LEU A 201 4.74 -20.31 -4.98
CA LEU A 201 5.63 -19.16 -5.08
C LEU A 201 4.81 -17.87 -4.93
N VAL A 202 5.29 -16.93 -4.11
CA VAL A 202 4.73 -15.58 -3.99
C VAL A 202 5.84 -14.55 -4.18
N LEU A 203 5.62 -13.56 -5.06
CA LEU A 203 6.56 -12.47 -5.32
C LEU A 203 6.22 -11.26 -4.45
N VAL A 204 7.08 -10.94 -3.48
CA VAL A 204 6.83 -9.87 -2.51
C VAL A 204 7.73 -8.66 -2.83
N GLN A 205 7.18 -7.45 -2.91
CA GLN A 205 8.00 -6.26 -3.12
C GLN A 205 8.94 -6.02 -1.93
N SER A 206 10.13 -5.48 -2.18
CA SER A 206 11.21 -5.37 -1.18
C SER A 206 10.85 -4.59 0.09
N ASP A 207 9.87 -3.69 -0.01
CA ASP A 207 9.33 -2.85 1.07
C ASP A 207 8.29 -3.57 1.94
N SER A 208 7.69 -4.64 1.45
CA SER A 208 6.74 -5.47 2.20
C SER A 208 7.51 -6.39 3.14
N SER A 209 7.33 -6.20 4.44
CA SER A 209 8.14 -6.85 5.46
C SER A 209 7.45 -7.96 6.23
N SER A 210 6.12 -8.13 6.22
CA SER A 210 5.43 -9.06 7.15
C SER A 210 4.74 -10.27 6.49
N VAL A 211 4.51 -11.34 7.27
CA VAL A 211 3.75 -12.53 6.85
C VAL A 211 2.28 -12.17 6.58
N PHE A 212 1.71 -11.21 7.31
CA PHE A 212 0.36 -10.72 7.01
C PHE A 212 0.27 -10.12 5.59
N ARG A 213 1.20 -9.22 5.24
CA ARG A 213 1.24 -8.61 3.91
C ARG A 213 1.53 -9.62 2.82
N LEU A 214 2.37 -10.62 3.11
CA LEU A 214 2.59 -11.76 2.22
C LEU A 214 1.27 -12.47 1.87
N LEU A 215 0.38 -12.71 2.84
CA LEU A 215 -0.91 -13.37 2.59
C LEU A 215 -1.88 -12.51 1.78
N GLU A 216 -1.89 -11.18 2.00
CA GLU A 216 -2.65 -10.27 1.13
C GLU A 216 -2.16 -10.32 -0.32
N ILE A 217 -0.84 -10.33 -0.50
CA ILE A 217 -0.21 -10.47 -1.81
C ILE A 217 -0.52 -11.84 -2.41
N ALA A 218 -0.44 -12.92 -1.62
CA ALA A 218 -0.74 -14.27 -2.05
C ALA A 218 -2.19 -14.39 -2.53
N ASN A 219 -3.15 -13.81 -1.81
CA ASN A 219 -4.55 -13.74 -2.25
C ASN A 219 -4.72 -13.02 -3.59
N SER A 220 -3.86 -12.05 -3.92
CA SER A 220 -3.89 -11.37 -5.21
C SER A 220 -3.09 -12.07 -6.32
N GLN A 221 -2.09 -12.89 -6.00
CA GLN A 221 -1.23 -13.54 -7.01
C GLN A 221 -1.63 -14.97 -7.31
N ILE A 222 -2.10 -15.70 -6.30
CA ILE A 222 -2.49 -17.11 -6.36
C ILE A 222 -3.86 -17.33 -5.66
N PRO A 223 -4.89 -16.53 -6.02
CA PRO A 223 -6.18 -16.51 -5.33
C PRO A 223 -6.83 -17.89 -5.24
N LEU A 224 -6.78 -18.67 -6.32
CA LEU A 224 -7.39 -20.00 -6.41
C LEU A 224 -6.69 -21.08 -5.57
N SER A 225 -5.50 -20.78 -5.06
CA SER A 225 -4.75 -21.70 -4.22
C SER A 225 -4.92 -21.37 -2.75
N VAL A 226 -4.74 -20.10 -2.36
CA VAL A 226 -4.58 -19.75 -0.95
C VAL A 226 -5.90 -19.42 -0.27
N GLU A 227 -6.79 -18.64 -0.91
CA GLU A 227 -8.09 -18.22 -0.35
C GLU A 227 -8.06 -17.92 1.17
N ALA A 228 -7.11 -17.09 1.61
CA ALA A 228 -7.00 -16.73 3.03
C ALA A 228 -8.04 -15.66 3.37
N GLU A 229 -8.86 -15.89 4.38
CA GLU A 229 -9.58 -14.80 5.04
C GLU A 229 -8.71 -14.26 6.18
N LEU A 230 -8.52 -12.96 6.18
CA LEU A 230 -7.64 -12.26 7.10
C LEU A 230 -8.45 -11.31 7.98
N ASN A 231 -8.29 -11.40 9.30
CA ASN A 231 -8.75 -10.33 10.18
C ASN A 231 -7.67 -9.25 10.19
N ARG A 232 -7.95 -8.15 9.49
CA ARG A 232 -7.05 -6.99 9.38
C ARG A 232 -6.83 -6.26 10.71
N GLN A 233 -7.78 -6.33 11.65
CA GLN A 233 -7.64 -5.68 12.95
C GLN A 233 -6.64 -6.42 13.83
N GLU A 234 -6.71 -7.75 13.83
CA GLU A 234 -5.83 -8.59 14.66
C GLU A 234 -4.58 -9.07 13.92
N SER A 235 -4.46 -8.75 12.62
CA SER A 235 -3.39 -9.21 11.74
C SER A 235 -3.21 -10.74 11.74
N ILE A 236 -4.33 -11.47 11.77
CA ILE A 236 -4.35 -12.92 11.80
C ILE A 236 -5.05 -13.51 10.59
N VAL A 237 -4.82 -14.80 10.36
CA VAL A 237 -5.67 -15.61 9.48
C VAL A 237 -6.89 -16.06 10.25
N THR A 238 -8.09 -15.79 9.73
CA THR A 238 -9.34 -16.33 10.26
C THR A 238 -9.76 -17.63 9.57
N SER A 239 -9.45 -17.77 8.28
CA SER A 239 -9.68 -19.01 7.55
C SER A 239 -8.72 -19.18 6.36
N PHE A 240 -8.53 -20.41 5.91
CA PHE A 240 -7.98 -20.71 4.59
C PHE A 240 -8.95 -21.60 3.84
N SER A 241 -9.27 -21.25 2.59
CA SER A 241 -10.17 -22.02 1.71
C SER A 241 -11.49 -22.40 2.40
N GLY A 242 -12.08 -21.44 3.13
CA GLY A 242 -13.34 -21.60 3.85
C GLY A 242 -13.27 -22.38 5.17
N ILE A 243 -12.10 -22.85 5.61
CA ILE A 243 -11.92 -23.49 6.91
C ILE A 243 -11.58 -22.44 7.95
N ALA A 244 -12.57 -22.00 8.71
CA ALA A 244 -12.40 -21.03 9.79
C ALA A 244 -11.74 -21.65 11.03
N ASN A 245 -10.98 -20.84 11.77
CA ASN A 245 -10.52 -21.18 13.12
C ASN A 245 -11.72 -21.45 14.04
N ASN A 246 -11.54 -22.32 15.03
CA ASN A 246 -12.50 -22.56 16.10
C ASN A 246 -11.81 -22.66 17.47
N GLU A 247 -12.57 -22.97 18.51
CA GLU A 247 -12.06 -23.03 19.90
C GLU A 247 -10.96 -24.08 20.10
N THR A 248 -10.96 -25.15 19.31
CA THR A 248 -10.05 -26.29 19.45
C THR A 248 -8.93 -26.26 18.42
N TYR A 249 -9.19 -25.76 17.21
CA TYR A 249 -8.25 -25.79 16.09
C TYR A 249 -8.08 -24.41 15.47
N ARG A 250 -6.84 -24.07 15.11
CA ARG A 250 -6.54 -22.83 14.39
C ARG A 250 -5.47 -23.04 13.33
N TRP A 251 -5.42 -22.10 12.39
CA TRP A 251 -4.32 -21.95 11.46
C TRP A 251 -3.12 -21.34 12.17
N THR A 252 -2.09 -22.14 12.38
CA THR A 252 -0.82 -21.71 12.97
C THR A 252 0.24 -21.61 11.87
N GLY A 253 0.92 -20.47 11.78
CA GLY A 253 2.02 -20.26 10.86
C GLY A 253 3.35 -20.78 11.41
N TYR A 254 4.21 -21.23 10.52
CA TYR A 254 5.56 -21.73 10.78
C TYR A 254 6.51 -21.15 9.75
N LYS A 255 7.74 -20.84 10.17
CA LYS A 255 8.80 -20.38 9.27
C LYS A 255 9.87 -21.45 9.16
N ALA A 256 10.31 -21.75 7.94
CA ALA A 256 11.36 -22.75 7.75
C ALA A 256 12.66 -22.34 8.44
N GLY A 257 13.30 -23.29 9.13
CA GLY A 257 14.53 -23.05 9.89
C GLY A 257 14.33 -22.37 11.25
N THR A 258 13.10 -22.20 11.74
CA THR A 258 12.84 -21.76 13.12
C THR A 258 12.25 -22.90 13.95
N ASP A 259 12.70 -23.02 15.21
CA ASP A 259 12.19 -24.00 16.17
C ASP A 259 10.90 -23.49 16.83
N GLY A 260 9.83 -23.34 16.06
CA GLY A 260 8.51 -22.99 16.62
C GLY A 260 7.54 -22.31 15.66
N PRO A 261 6.28 -22.15 16.11
CA PRO A 261 5.29 -21.36 15.38
C PRO A 261 5.68 -19.88 15.37
N ILE A 262 5.31 -19.19 14.29
CA ILE A 262 5.45 -17.73 14.24
C ILE A 262 4.39 -17.08 15.14
N PRO A 263 4.63 -15.86 15.65
CA PRO A 263 3.64 -15.09 16.41
C PRO A 263 2.25 -15.12 15.76
N TYR A 264 1.22 -15.22 16.60
CA TYR A 264 -0.18 -15.27 16.15
C TYR A 264 -0.54 -14.01 15.35
N ASP A 265 -0.08 -12.85 15.81
CA ASP A 265 -0.04 -11.63 15.00
C ASP A 265 1.02 -11.78 13.89
N LEU A 266 0.55 -12.00 12.67
CA LEU A 266 1.39 -12.24 11.50
C LEU A 266 2.11 -10.97 11.02
N SER A 267 1.74 -9.79 11.51
CA SER A 267 2.43 -8.54 11.20
C SER A 267 3.82 -8.46 11.84
N MET A 268 3.99 -9.14 12.98
CA MET A 268 5.24 -9.19 13.76
C MET A 268 6.33 -10.05 13.10
N THR A 269 5.94 -10.91 12.16
CA THR A 269 6.87 -11.87 11.56
C THR A 269 7.42 -11.32 10.26
N ALA A 270 8.71 -10.95 10.26
CA ALA A 270 9.35 -10.44 9.06
C ALA A 270 9.60 -11.54 8.01
N VAL A 271 9.42 -11.19 6.73
CA VAL A 271 9.67 -12.04 5.57
C VAL A 271 10.93 -11.57 4.85
N THR A 272 11.83 -12.52 4.63
CA THR A 272 13.10 -12.38 3.94
C THR A 272 13.11 -13.25 2.68
N ASP A 273 14.06 -12.97 1.79
CA ASP A 273 14.19 -13.72 0.56
C ASP A 273 14.52 -15.21 0.81
N GLY A 274 13.85 -16.08 0.05
CA GLY A 274 13.93 -17.54 0.16
C GLY A 274 13.17 -18.13 1.35
N ASP A 275 12.44 -17.33 2.13
CA ASP A 275 11.66 -17.85 3.26
C ASP A 275 10.57 -18.83 2.77
N HIS A 276 10.35 -19.88 3.57
CA HIS A 276 9.23 -20.80 3.37
C HIS A 276 8.31 -20.72 4.59
N ILE A 277 7.09 -20.25 4.37
CA ILE A 277 6.05 -20.13 5.38
C ILE A 277 5.07 -21.29 5.22
N LEU A 278 4.79 -22.01 6.30
CA LEU A 278 3.84 -23.11 6.37
C LEU A 278 2.71 -22.77 7.33
N PHE A 279 1.46 -22.84 6.88
CA PHE A 279 0.30 -22.81 7.76
C PHE A 279 -0.22 -24.23 7.98
N ARG A 280 -0.42 -24.59 9.26
CA ARG A 280 -1.02 -25.86 9.67
C ARG A 280 -2.34 -25.60 10.38
N TYR A 281 -3.35 -26.39 10.06
CA TYR A 281 -4.57 -26.45 10.87
C TYR A 281 -4.38 -27.48 11.98
N GLU A 282 -4.16 -27.00 13.20
CA GLU A 282 -3.74 -27.83 14.33
C GLU A 282 -4.46 -27.46 15.61
N GLU A 283 -4.47 -28.40 16.55
CA GLU A 283 -5.12 -28.22 17.84
C GLU A 283 -4.36 -27.16 18.64
N VAL A 284 -5.09 -26.19 19.17
CA VAL A 284 -4.55 -25.21 20.10
C VAL A 284 -4.44 -25.91 21.43
N GLU A 285 -3.21 -26.14 21.90
CA GLU A 285 -3.04 -26.49 23.32
C GLU A 285 -3.69 -25.36 24.12
N VAL A 286 -4.81 -25.67 24.78
CA VAL A 286 -5.51 -24.77 25.69
C VAL A 286 -4.60 -24.57 26.89
N GLY A 287 -3.56 -23.76 26.70
CA GLY A 287 -2.81 -23.18 27.77
C GLY A 287 -3.82 -22.41 28.61
N THR A 288 -4.01 -22.85 29.85
CA THR A 288 -4.70 -22.08 30.89
C THR A 288 -4.26 -20.62 30.74
N GLY A 289 -5.21 -19.73 30.44
CA GLY A 289 -4.99 -18.44 29.79
C GLY A 289 -3.96 -17.49 30.43
N PRO A 290 -3.75 -16.29 29.84
CA PRO A 290 -2.70 -15.37 30.25
C PRO A 290 -3.00 -14.79 31.64
N GLY A 291 -2.51 -15.47 32.68
CA GLY A 291 -2.18 -14.81 33.92
C GLY A 291 -0.97 -13.92 33.69
N ASN A 292 -1.01 -12.71 34.22
CA ASN A 292 0.10 -11.74 34.28
C ASN A 292 1.32 -12.30 35.03
N GLY A 293 1.99 -13.30 34.47
CA GLY A 293 3.26 -13.84 34.94
C GLY A 293 4.30 -13.61 33.86
N ALA A 294 5.21 -12.67 34.11
CA ALA A 294 6.43 -12.54 33.33
C ALA A 294 7.11 -13.91 33.16
N PRO A 295 7.69 -14.23 31.99
CA PRO A 295 8.45 -15.46 31.84
C PRO A 295 9.60 -15.44 32.86
N SER A 296 9.63 -16.47 33.70
CA SER A 296 10.73 -16.73 34.62
C SER A 296 12.02 -16.92 33.83
N VAL A 297 12.89 -15.92 33.91
CA VAL A 297 14.27 -16.02 33.46
C VAL A 297 14.93 -17.15 34.24
N GLY A 298 15.27 -18.23 33.53
CA GLY A 298 16.15 -19.26 34.03
C GLY A 298 17.45 -18.61 34.49
N GLN A 299 17.75 -18.75 35.77
CA GLN A 299 18.96 -18.26 36.41
C GLN A 299 20.20 -18.90 35.76
N PHE A 300 20.90 -18.14 34.91
CA PHE A 300 22.33 -18.34 34.72
C PHE A 300 23.07 -17.55 35.80
N VAL A 301 23.63 -18.28 36.75
CA VAL A 301 24.60 -17.75 37.72
C VAL A 301 25.88 -17.43 36.98
N VAL A 302 26.15 -16.14 36.74
CA VAL A 302 27.51 -15.66 36.45
C VAL A 302 27.97 -14.83 37.64
N LEU A 303 28.79 -15.48 38.46
CA LEU A 303 29.63 -14.87 39.49
C LEU A 303 30.71 -14.02 38.80
N LEU A 304 30.70 -12.69 38.95
CA LEU A 304 31.92 -11.88 38.91
C LEU A 304 31.83 -10.69 39.88
N LEU A 305 32.90 -10.53 40.64
CA LEU A 305 33.11 -9.66 41.80
C LEU A 305 32.98 -8.15 41.54
N PRO A 306 32.73 -7.33 42.59
CA PRO A 306 32.77 -5.88 42.50
C PRO A 306 34.21 -5.37 42.63
N LEU A 307 34.61 -4.43 41.76
CA LEU A 307 35.79 -3.61 41.95
C LEU A 307 35.36 -2.14 42.13
N MET A 308 35.76 -1.59 43.26
CA MET A 308 35.59 -0.19 43.67
C MET A 308 36.61 0.73 43.01
N VAL A 309 36.12 1.92 42.62
CA VAL A 309 36.70 3.27 42.76
C VAL A 309 37.96 3.66 41.94
N LEU A 310 37.80 4.67 41.06
CA LEU A 310 38.46 5.99 41.15
C LEU A 310 37.88 6.98 40.09
N PRO A 311 37.67 8.27 40.43
CA PRO A 311 37.17 9.29 39.51
C PRO A 311 38.30 10.16 38.92
N GLY A 312 38.12 10.62 37.70
CA GLY A 312 38.83 11.77 37.16
C GLY A 312 39.27 11.62 35.72
N MET A 313 38.69 12.43 34.82
CA MET A 313 39.47 13.28 33.92
C MET A 313 38.59 14.36 33.30
N THR A 314 39.05 15.59 33.49
CA THR A 314 38.58 16.85 32.95
C THR A 314 39.18 17.11 31.56
N SER A 315 38.44 17.91 30.79
CA SER A 315 38.94 18.86 29.78
C SER A 315 39.31 18.34 28.38
N VAL A 316 38.40 18.59 27.43
CA VAL A 316 38.73 18.82 26.01
C VAL A 316 38.97 20.33 25.86
N THR A 317 40.24 20.75 25.89
CA THR A 317 40.64 22.10 25.46
C THR A 317 42.05 22.03 24.89
N PHE A 318 42.18 21.62 23.63
CA PHE A 318 43.46 21.74 22.92
C PHE A 318 43.24 21.95 21.43
N LEU A 319 42.93 23.21 21.07
CA LEU A 319 43.18 23.79 19.74
C LEU A 319 42.77 25.27 19.78
N LEU A 320 43.56 26.13 20.45
CA LEU A 320 43.50 27.60 20.27
C LEU A 320 44.72 28.36 20.84
N SER A 321 45.81 27.70 21.24
CA SER A 321 46.94 28.36 21.92
C SER A 321 48.09 28.83 21.01
N LYS A 322 47.92 28.81 19.68
CA LYS A 322 48.93 29.35 18.74
C LYS A 322 48.33 30.25 17.68
N MET A 323 47.89 31.45 18.08
CA MET A 323 47.81 32.59 17.16
C MET A 323 48.29 33.88 17.85
N PRO A 324 49.07 34.73 17.18
CA PRO A 324 49.53 35.99 17.73
C PRO A 324 48.38 36.99 17.96
N LYS A 325 48.41 37.69 19.09
CA LYS A 325 47.33 38.49 19.70
C LYS A 325 46.83 39.72 18.91
N ASN A 326 47.25 39.94 17.66
CA ASN A 326 46.99 41.20 16.95
C ASN A 326 46.05 41.11 15.73
N TYR A 327 45.32 40.01 15.54
CA TYR A 327 44.34 39.88 14.44
C TYR A 327 42.93 39.43 14.86
N SER A 328 42.55 39.62 16.13
CA SER A 328 41.32 39.01 16.66
C SER A 328 40.01 39.70 16.27
N ALA A 329 39.99 41.01 15.97
CA ALA A 329 38.73 41.71 15.69
C ALA A 329 38.36 41.69 14.20
N VAL A 330 39.36 41.87 13.32
CA VAL A 330 39.12 42.00 11.87
C VAL A 330 38.89 40.63 11.21
N MET A 331 39.59 39.57 11.64
CA MET A 331 39.34 38.21 11.14
C MET A 331 37.99 37.67 11.62
N VAL A 332 37.56 37.97 12.84
CA VAL A 332 36.23 37.54 13.33
C VAL A 332 35.11 38.27 12.60
N ALA A 333 35.29 39.57 12.29
CA ALA A 333 34.34 40.33 11.48
C ALA A 333 34.29 39.85 10.02
N ILE A 334 35.43 39.48 9.42
CA ILE A 334 35.49 38.94 8.05
C ILE A 334 34.92 37.52 7.99
N VAL A 335 35.19 36.68 8.99
CA VAL A 335 34.60 35.33 9.08
C VAL A 335 33.09 35.41 9.33
N LEU A 336 32.60 36.34 10.16
CA LEU A 336 31.16 36.58 10.32
C LEU A 336 30.52 37.18 9.06
N ALA A 337 31.19 38.10 8.36
CA ALA A 337 30.66 38.76 7.15
C ALA A 337 30.71 37.89 5.89
N VAL A 338 31.62 36.91 5.83
CA VAL A 338 31.72 35.94 4.72
C VAL A 338 30.83 34.71 4.97
N LEU A 339 30.49 34.40 6.23
CA LEU A 339 29.53 33.33 6.56
C LEU A 339 28.06 33.78 6.62
N THR A 340 27.77 35.08 6.77
CA THR A 340 26.38 35.59 6.82
C THR A 340 25.61 35.45 5.49
N PRO A 341 26.20 35.61 4.29
CA PRO A 341 25.46 35.41 3.05
C PRO A 341 25.37 33.94 2.60
N CYS A 342 26.08 33.01 3.26
CA CYS A 342 25.95 31.56 2.98
C CYS A 342 24.83 30.86 3.79
N LEU A 343 24.17 31.58 4.70
CA LEU A 343 23.07 31.04 5.53
C LEU A 343 21.66 31.44 5.07
N THR A 344 21.53 32.23 3.99
CA THR A 344 20.22 32.69 3.49
C THR A 344 19.84 32.10 2.14
N VAL A 345 20.15 30.83 1.92
CA VAL A 345 19.50 30.01 0.88
C VAL A 345 19.10 28.67 1.51
N VAL A 346 18.34 28.71 2.62
CA VAL A 346 17.41 27.62 2.90
C VAL A 346 16.18 27.92 2.07
N ALA A 347 16.04 27.18 0.97
CA ALA A 347 14.89 27.25 0.09
C ALA A 347 13.59 27.10 0.89
N GLY A 348 12.74 28.13 0.82
CA GLY A 348 11.28 28.08 0.93
C GLY A 348 10.67 27.17 2.01
N TYR A 349 10.83 27.53 3.29
CA TYR A 349 9.86 27.10 4.30
C TYR A 349 8.65 28.05 4.22
N ASP A 350 7.63 27.72 3.42
CA ASP A 350 6.36 28.43 3.47
C ASP A 350 5.48 27.76 4.55
N PRO A 351 5.38 28.31 5.78
CA PRO A 351 4.50 27.76 6.81
C PRO A 351 3.07 27.65 6.29
N CYS A 352 2.30 26.61 6.65
CA CYS A 352 0.84 26.73 6.48
C CYS A 352 0.42 28.02 7.21
N PRO A 353 -0.39 28.89 6.60
CA PRO A 353 -0.86 30.11 7.23
C PRO A 353 -1.35 29.84 8.66
N ALA A 354 -1.02 30.67 9.63
CA ALA A 354 -1.45 30.47 11.03
C ALA A 354 -2.98 30.40 11.18
N ALA A 355 -3.72 31.03 10.25
CA ALA A 355 -5.17 30.94 10.16
C ALA A 355 -5.68 29.52 9.86
N ASP A 356 -4.85 28.67 9.27
CA ASP A 356 -5.22 27.29 8.95
C ASP A 356 -5.16 26.36 10.16
N MET A 357 -4.45 26.71 11.24
CA MET A 357 -4.21 25.83 12.41
C MET A 357 -5.29 25.89 13.49
N THR A 358 -6.35 26.69 13.33
CA THR A 358 -7.47 26.72 14.27
C THR A 358 -8.43 25.53 14.03
N SER A 359 -9.23 25.19 15.05
CA SER A 359 -10.32 24.23 14.88
C SER A 359 -11.29 24.70 13.78
N GLY A 360 -11.85 23.75 13.04
CA GLY A 360 -12.84 24.05 12.03
C GLY A 360 -14.20 24.42 12.63
N PRO A 361 -15.08 25.07 11.86
CA PRO A 361 -16.45 25.25 12.29
C PRO A 361 -17.22 23.91 12.17
N PRO A 362 -18.27 23.69 12.99
CA PRO A 362 -19.10 22.50 12.93
C PRO A 362 -19.92 22.44 11.63
N ILE A 363 -20.46 21.27 11.28
CA ILE A 363 -21.12 21.00 10.00
C ILE A 363 -22.24 21.97 9.69
N ASN A 364 -23.17 22.17 10.61
CA ASN A 364 -24.34 23.04 10.38
C ASN A 364 -23.96 24.51 10.15
N ALA A 365 -22.74 24.93 10.50
CA ALA A 365 -22.24 26.28 10.28
C ALA A 365 -21.46 26.45 8.96
N THR A 366 -21.22 25.36 8.22
CA THR A 366 -20.35 25.35 7.03
C THR A 366 -21.01 24.76 5.80
N LEU A 367 -22.25 24.27 5.87
CA LEU A 367 -22.91 23.72 4.69
C LEU A 367 -23.21 24.81 3.67
N VAL A 368 -22.79 24.55 2.43
CA VAL A 368 -23.18 25.28 1.24
C VAL A 368 -24.18 24.44 0.44
N THR A 369 -25.09 25.12 -0.25
CA THR A 369 -26.01 24.47 -1.18
C THR A 369 -25.36 24.36 -2.55
N SER A 370 -25.36 23.16 -3.14
CA SER A 370 -24.81 22.91 -4.47
C SER A 370 -25.80 22.13 -5.34
N TYR A 371 -25.62 22.23 -6.66
CA TYR A 371 -26.49 21.59 -7.64
C TYR A 371 -25.72 20.62 -8.54
N GLN A 372 -26.30 19.44 -8.75
CA GLN A 372 -25.82 18.48 -9.72
C GLN A 372 -26.92 18.16 -10.73
N SER A 373 -26.56 18.08 -12.01
CA SER A 373 -27.41 17.48 -13.04
C SER A 373 -26.74 16.22 -13.58
N VAL A 374 -27.54 15.25 -14.00
CA VAL A 374 -27.09 14.00 -14.64
C VAL A 374 -27.85 13.82 -15.94
N ASP A 375 -27.14 13.73 -17.05
CA ASP A 375 -27.67 13.60 -18.40
C ASP A 375 -27.04 12.38 -19.08
N GLY A 376 -27.84 11.32 -19.24
CA GLY A 376 -27.38 10.07 -19.83
C GLY A 376 -28.49 9.27 -20.51
N PRO A 377 -28.15 8.14 -21.15
CA PRO A 377 -29.11 7.32 -21.89
C PRO A 377 -30.28 6.85 -21.01
N GLY A 378 -31.49 7.28 -21.37
CA GLY A 378 -32.70 6.93 -20.63
C GLY A 378 -32.85 7.60 -19.26
N MET A 379 -32.01 8.59 -18.94
CA MET A 379 -32.03 9.28 -17.66
C MET A 379 -31.59 10.74 -17.79
N ALA A 380 -32.48 11.67 -17.44
CA ALA A 380 -32.13 13.08 -17.27
C ALA A 380 -32.65 13.56 -15.90
N LEU A 381 -31.72 13.86 -14.99
CA LEU A 381 -31.95 14.50 -13.70
C LEU A 381 -31.37 15.91 -13.78
N CYS A 382 -32.19 16.88 -14.14
CA CYS A 382 -31.71 18.23 -14.50
C CYS A 382 -31.62 19.22 -13.33
N GLY A 383 -31.66 18.71 -12.10
CA GLY A 383 -31.51 19.50 -10.89
C GLY A 383 -31.58 18.61 -9.66
N MET A 384 -30.47 18.50 -8.96
CA MET A 384 -30.36 17.81 -7.68
C MET A 384 -29.66 18.74 -6.72
N GLU A 385 -30.39 19.23 -5.72
CA GLU A 385 -29.83 20.07 -4.67
C GLU A 385 -29.25 19.18 -3.57
N TYR A 386 -28.08 19.51 -3.05
CA TYR A 386 -27.51 18.82 -1.89
C TYR A 386 -26.70 19.79 -1.05
N TRP A 387 -26.58 19.47 0.24
CA TRP A 387 -25.76 20.23 1.17
C TRP A 387 -24.41 19.55 1.34
N VAL A 388 -23.34 20.32 1.30
CA VAL A 388 -21.97 19.83 1.52
C VAL A 388 -21.19 20.92 2.23
N PRO A 389 -20.14 20.61 3.00
CA PRO A 389 -19.36 21.68 3.62
C PRO A 389 -18.69 22.58 2.60
N ASP A 390 -18.48 23.84 2.98
CA ASP A 390 -17.76 24.82 2.19
C ASP A 390 -16.35 24.30 1.86
N ASN A 391 -15.89 24.64 0.66
CA ASN A 391 -14.62 24.20 0.09
C ASN A 391 -14.50 22.67 -0.12
N ALA A 392 -15.58 21.89 -0.03
CA ALA A 392 -15.56 20.48 -0.39
C ALA A 392 -15.25 20.29 -1.88
N THR A 393 -14.58 19.20 -2.22
CA THR A 393 -14.35 18.85 -3.63
C THR A 393 -15.64 18.35 -4.27
N VAL A 394 -15.71 18.33 -5.60
CA VAL A 394 -16.83 17.71 -6.32
C VAL A 394 -16.99 16.24 -5.95
N TYR A 395 -15.88 15.51 -5.75
CA TYR A 395 -15.94 14.12 -5.28
C TYR A 395 -16.65 14.00 -3.93
N GLN A 396 -16.31 14.87 -2.97
CA GLN A 396 -16.98 14.95 -1.68
C GLN A 396 -18.45 15.38 -1.81
N GLY A 397 -18.75 16.28 -2.74
CA GLY A 397 -20.13 16.62 -3.12
C GLY A 397 -20.93 15.44 -3.63
N MET A 398 -20.33 14.58 -4.46
CA MET A 398 -20.99 13.36 -4.93
C MET A 398 -21.24 12.36 -3.80
N LEU A 399 -20.29 12.19 -2.85
CA LEU A 399 -20.51 11.39 -1.64
C LEU A 399 -21.69 11.92 -0.81
N ALA A 400 -21.75 13.24 -0.64
CA ALA A 400 -22.83 13.92 0.06
C ALA A 400 -24.18 13.76 -0.66
N ALA A 401 -24.20 13.92 -1.98
CA ALA A 401 -25.41 13.73 -2.81
C ALA A 401 -25.91 12.29 -2.75
N GLN A 402 -25.00 11.30 -2.84
CA GLN A 402 -25.38 9.88 -2.77
C GLN A 402 -26.01 9.53 -1.42
N GLN A 403 -25.51 10.09 -0.33
CA GLN A 403 -26.12 9.91 0.98
C GLN A 403 -27.52 10.57 1.03
N GLN A 404 -27.61 11.83 0.62
CA GLN A 404 -28.82 12.65 0.76
C GLN A 404 -29.99 12.22 -0.15
N HIS A 405 -29.68 11.62 -1.30
CA HIS A 405 -30.65 11.22 -2.33
C HIS A 405 -30.82 9.71 -2.46
N GLY A 406 -29.97 8.91 -1.81
CA GLY A 406 -30.09 7.45 -1.78
C GLY A 406 -30.12 6.82 -3.17
N SER A 407 -31.21 6.14 -3.52
CA SER A 407 -31.34 5.48 -4.83
C SER A 407 -31.52 6.43 -6.00
N GLN A 408 -31.81 7.72 -5.77
CA GLN A 408 -31.94 8.71 -6.84
C GLN A 408 -30.58 9.17 -7.38
N PHE A 409 -29.51 8.99 -6.58
CA PHE A 409 -28.14 9.26 -6.99
C PHE A 409 -27.19 8.24 -6.39
N GLN A 410 -26.62 7.41 -7.25
CA GLN A 410 -25.55 6.48 -6.92
C GLN A 410 -24.41 6.66 -7.90
N PHE A 411 -23.18 6.55 -7.42
CA PHE A 411 -22.02 6.57 -8.28
C PHE A 411 -20.96 5.58 -7.80
N ASN A 412 -20.03 5.26 -8.69
CA ASN A 412 -18.84 4.50 -8.36
C ASN A 412 -17.63 5.13 -9.05
N SER A 413 -16.47 5.02 -8.43
CA SER A 413 -15.22 5.57 -8.95
C SER A 413 -14.07 4.58 -8.79
N THR A 414 -13.05 4.72 -9.63
CA THR A 414 -11.76 4.07 -9.46
C THR A 414 -10.73 5.13 -9.12
N LEU A 415 -9.94 4.85 -8.08
CA LEU A 415 -8.82 5.70 -7.71
C LEU A 415 -7.60 5.37 -8.56
N PHE A 416 -7.09 6.37 -9.29
CA PHE A 416 -5.81 6.33 -9.96
C PHE A 416 -4.78 7.18 -9.19
N ALA A 417 -3.67 6.58 -8.80
CA ALA A 417 -2.67 7.21 -7.91
C ALA A 417 -2.07 8.53 -8.43
N MET A 418 -2.14 8.77 -9.75
CA MET A 418 -1.65 9.99 -10.41
C MET A 418 -2.75 11.01 -10.73
N TYR A 419 -3.99 10.56 -10.97
CA TYR A 419 -5.06 11.39 -11.54
C TYR A 419 -6.21 11.64 -10.56
N GLY A 420 -6.28 10.88 -9.46
CA GLY A 420 -7.37 10.94 -8.50
C GLY A 420 -8.52 10.01 -8.87
N HIS A 421 -9.72 10.37 -8.44
CA HIS A 421 -10.94 9.63 -8.70
C HIS A 421 -11.42 9.81 -10.12
N PHE A 422 -11.55 8.69 -10.81
CA PHE A 422 -12.21 8.61 -12.10
C PHE A 422 -13.61 8.03 -11.89
N ILE A 423 -14.64 8.79 -12.26
CA ILE A 423 -16.04 8.38 -12.09
C ILE A 423 -16.41 7.38 -13.18
N ASN A 424 -16.65 6.14 -12.77
CA ASN A 424 -16.94 5.02 -13.68
C ASN A 424 -18.42 4.87 -13.98
N ILE A 425 -19.25 5.08 -12.96
CA ILE A 425 -20.67 4.73 -13.00
C ILE A 425 -21.43 5.85 -12.33
N ILE A 426 -22.53 6.29 -12.95
CA ILE A 426 -23.57 7.11 -12.31
C ILE A 426 -24.92 6.45 -12.58
N ASN A 427 -25.69 6.20 -11.54
CA ASN A 427 -27.01 5.57 -11.55
C ASN A 427 -27.06 4.27 -12.40
N GLY A 428 -26.04 3.43 -12.25
CA GLY A 428 -25.93 2.14 -12.93
C GLY A 428 -25.43 2.20 -14.38
N ILE A 429 -25.28 3.39 -14.97
CA ILE A 429 -24.73 3.56 -16.31
C ILE A 429 -23.21 3.67 -16.19
N SER A 430 -22.53 2.65 -16.70
CA SER A 430 -21.06 2.55 -16.67
C SER A 430 -20.43 3.18 -17.90
N ASN A 431 -19.24 3.76 -17.74
CA ASN A 431 -18.38 4.15 -18.85
C ASN A 431 -18.18 2.97 -19.81
N THR A 432 -18.12 3.31 -21.09
CA THR A 432 -17.67 2.43 -22.15
C THR A 432 -16.36 3.00 -22.71
N ASN A 433 -15.81 2.34 -23.72
CA ASN A 433 -14.49 2.68 -24.22
C ASN A 433 -14.51 3.92 -25.12
N THR A 434 -15.71 4.27 -25.58
CA THR A 434 -15.94 5.44 -26.42
C THR A 434 -16.80 6.49 -25.74
N THR A 435 -17.43 6.18 -24.61
CA THR A 435 -18.40 7.05 -23.92
C THR A 435 -18.10 7.12 -22.44
N PHE A 436 -17.94 8.34 -21.93
CA PHE A 436 -17.54 8.58 -20.55
C PHE A 436 -18.47 9.58 -19.86
N TRP A 437 -18.44 9.56 -18.53
CA TRP A 437 -19.00 10.60 -17.69
C TRP A 437 -18.07 11.82 -17.67
N PHE A 438 -18.53 12.91 -18.29
CA PHE A 438 -17.86 14.20 -18.31
C PHE A 438 -18.57 15.17 -17.36
N ILE A 439 -17.80 16.03 -16.71
CA ILE A 439 -18.31 17.08 -15.84
C ILE A 439 -18.16 18.45 -16.50
N PHE A 440 -19.26 19.20 -16.52
CA PHE A 440 -19.35 20.56 -17.04
C PHE A 440 -19.72 21.51 -15.92
N ASP A 441 -19.19 22.71 -15.97
CA ASP A 441 -19.67 23.81 -15.14
C ASP A 441 -20.97 24.36 -15.75
N ASN A 442 -22.06 24.39 -14.98
CA ASN A 442 -23.38 24.79 -15.48
C ASN A 442 -23.45 26.30 -15.80
N ALA A 443 -22.64 27.15 -15.15
CA ALA A 443 -22.68 28.58 -15.44
C ALA A 443 -22.07 28.89 -16.82
N THR A 444 -20.95 28.25 -17.13
CA THR A 444 -20.21 28.44 -18.39
C THR A 444 -20.62 27.45 -19.47
N GLN A 445 -21.31 26.37 -19.09
CA GLN A 445 -21.61 25.21 -19.93
C GLN A 445 -20.35 24.54 -20.51
N MET A 446 -19.16 24.84 -19.99
CA MET A 446 -17.89 24.31 -20.47
C MET A 446 -17.45 23.11 -19.66
N LEU A 447 -16.76 22.18 -20.31
CA LEU A 447 -16.09 21.07 -19.64
C LEU A 447 -15.12 21.62 -18.59
N THR A 448 -15.10 21.03 -17.40
CA THR A 448 -14.20 21.49 -16.35
C THR A 448 -12.74 21.17 -16.70
N PRO A 449 -11.78 22.07 -16.41
CA PRO A 449 -10.38 21.88 -16.80
C PRO A 449 -9.63 20.86 -15.92
N VAL A 450 -10.20 20.51 -14.77
CA VAL A 450 -9.61 19.58 -13.80
C VAL A 450 -10.65 18.57 -13.33
N GLY A 451 -10.19 17.44 -12.77
CA GLY A 451 -11.03 16.36 -12.26
C GLY A 451 -11.72 16.68 -10.92
N VAL A 452 -12.57 15.77 -10.47
CA VAL A 452 -13.47 15.94 -9.33
C VAL A 452 -12.79 16.20 -7.99
N ASP A 453 -11.52 15.82 -7.84
CA ASP A 453 -10.74 16.03 -6.62
C ASP A 453 -10.15 17.45 -6.50
N PHE A 454 -10.13 18.21 -7.59
CA PHE A 454 -9.53 19.55 -7.65
C PHE A 454 -10.55 20.65 -7.86
N LEU A 455 -11.80 20.29 -8.18
CA LEU A 455 -12.91 21.24 -8.27
C LEU A 455 -13.52 21.42 -6.89
N HIS A 456 -13.42 22.62 -6.35
CA HIS A 456 -14.05 22.97 -5.08
C HIS A 456 -15.47 23.51 -5.30
N ILE A 457 -16.37 23.12 -4.40
CA ILE A 457 -17.76 23.54 -4.34
C ILE A 457 -17.87 24.79 -3.47
N THR A 458 -18.68 25.73 -3.94
CA THR A 458 -19.12 26.96 -3.27
C THR A 458 -20.64 27.05 -3.31
N ASP A 459 -21.24 27.99 -2.57
CA ASP A 459 -22.69 28.24 -2.51
C ASP A 459 -23.40 28.43 -3.86
N SER A 460 -22.66 28.77 -4.92
CA SER A 460 -23.22 28.98 -6.26
C SER A 460 -22.76 27.92 -7.27
N SER A 461 -22.04 26.90 -6.81
CA SER A 461 -21.50 25.86 -7.68
C SER A 461 -22.64 25.00 -8.23
N SER A 462 -22.59 24.76 -9.53
CA SER A 462 -23.54 23.90 -10.21
C SER A 462 -22.82 23.15 -11.32
N TYR A 463 -22.88 21.83 -11.27
CA TYR A 463 -22.17 20.95 -12.18
C TYR A 463 -23.12 20.03 -12.94
N ILE A 464 -22.84 19.78 -14.21
CA ILE A 464 -23.59 18.86 -15.06
C ILE A 464 -22.71 17.67 -15.38
N TRP A 465 -23.17 16.48 -15.04
CA TRP A 465 -22.60 15.23 -15.50
C TRP A 465 -23.29 14.82 -16.78
N GLN A 466 -22.53 14.67 -17.85
CA GLN A 466 -23.05 14.21 -19.13
C GLN A 466 -22.33 12.94 -19.57
N PHE A 467 -23.11 11.93 -19.95
CA PHE A 467 -22.61 10.71 -20.55
C PHE A 467 -22.52 10.89 -22.06
N ASN A 468 -21.32 11.15 -22.58
CA ASN A 468 -21.13 11.42 -24.00
C ASN A 468 -19.87 10.75 -24.57
N ASN A 469 -19.82 10.64 -25.89
CA ASN A 469 -18.76 9.92 -26.60
C ASN A 469 -17.63 10.82 -27.10
N SER A 470 -17.41 11.94 -26.41
CA SER A 470 -16.60 12.99 -26.99
C SER A 470 -15.12 12.85 -26.67
N THR A 471 -14.31 13.33 -27.61
CA THR A 471 -12.85 13.19 -27.64
C THR A 471 -12.12 14.52 -27.43
N SER A 472 -12.83 15.63 -27.19
CA SER A 472 -12.24 16.98 -27.10
C SER A 472 -12.42 17.60 -25.72
N HIS A 473 -11.37 18.21 -25.19
CA HIS A 473 -11.41 18.98 -23.95
C HIS A 473 -12.13 20.34 -24.07
N ASN A 474 -12.43 20.81 -25.30
CA ASN A 474 -13.13 22.07 -25.57
C ASN A 474 -14.58 21.81 -25.98
N GLN A 475 -15.35 21.21 -25.08
CA GLN A 475 -16.76 20.95 -25.31
C GLN A 475 -17.65 21.91 -24.54
N THR A 476 -18.78 22.20 -25.16
CA THR A 476 -19.91 22.85 -24.52
C THR A 476 -21.01 21.81 -24.31
N TYR A 477 -21.66 21.86 -23.16
CA TYR A 477 -22.85 21.06 -22.91
C TYR A 477 -23.97 21.44 -23.89
N THR A 478 -24.59 20.43 -24.52
CA THR A 478 -25.70 20.61 -25.47
C THR A 478 -26.93 19.77 -25.12
N GLY A 479 -26.99 19.23 -23.91
CA GLY A 479 -28.04 18.30 -23.51
C GLY A 479 -29.33 18.99 -23.04
N PRO A 480 -30.38 18.20 -22.74
CA PRO A 480 -31.73 18.69 -22.42
C PRO A 480 -31.86 19.29 -21.01
N CYS A 481 -30.82 19.24 -20.18
CA CYS A 481 -30.86 19.83 -18.84
C CYS A 481 -30.68 21.34 -18.88
N SER A 482 -31.76 22.01 -19.29
CA SER A 482 -31.90 23.46 -19.31
C SER A 482 -33.16 23.93 -18.55
N GLY A 483 -33.63 23.20 -17.53
CA GLY A 483 -34.88 23.52 -16.79
C GLY A 483 -35.05 22.85 -15.40
N PRO A 484 -35.97 23.34 -14.55
CA PRO A 484 -35.74 23.57 -13.11
C PRO A 484 -36.38 22.54 -12.18
N SER A 485 -36.61 21.31 -12.62
CA SER A 485 -37.13 20.28 -11.71
C SER A 485 -36.03 19.87 -10.73
N ILE A 486 -35.93 20.62 -9.63
CA ILE A 486 -34.99 20.39 -8.54
C ILE A 486 -35.54 19.27 -7.66
N ILE A 487 -34.75 18.21 -7.54
CA ILE A 487 -34.93 17.18 -6.53
C ILE A 487 -34.21 17.67 -5.27
N TYR A 488 -34.95 17.81 -4.19
CA TYR A 488 -34.41 18.19 -2.88
C TYR A 488 -33.94 16.97 -2.11
N PRO A 489 -32.94 17.13 -1.22
CA PRO A 489 -32.46 16.04 -0.36
C PRO A 489 -33.59 15.32 0.38
N THR A 490 -33.53 14.00 0.40
CA THR A 490 -34.49 13.17 1.13
C THR A 490 -34.12 12.98 2.60
N MET A 491 -32.86 13.26 2.96
CA MET A 491 -32.33 13.23 4.31
C MET A 491 -31.26 14.30 4.52
N SER A 492 -30.96 14.64 5.77
CA SER A 492 -29.84 15.51 6.11
C SER A 492 -28.50 14.81 5.94
N LEU A 493 -27.45 15.57 5.65
CA LEU A 493 -26.08 15.07 5.65
C LEU A 493 -25.70 14.60 7.07
N THR A 494 -25.22 13.35 7.20
CA THR A 494 -24.85 12.77 8.51
C THR A 494 -23.35 12.60 8.69
N TYR A 495 -22.53 12.93 7.69
CA TYR A 495 -21.09 12.96 7.85
C TYR A 495 -20.69 13.90 9.00
N LYS A 496 -19.58 13.61 9.67
CA LYS A 496 -18.86 14.57 10.50
C LYS A 496 -17.83 15.27 9.63
N ILE A 497 -17.65 16.56 9.87
CA ILE A 497 -16.55 17.32 9.30
C ILE A 497 -15.32 17.15 10.16
N ALA A 498 -14.20 16.84 9.52
CA ALA A 498 -12.90 17.01 10.13
C ALA A 498 -11.94 17.68 9.15
N TYR A 499 -10.93 18.32 9.70
CA TYR A 499 -9.83 18.94 8.95
C TYR A 499 -8.53 18.23 9.27
N LEU A 500 -7.69 18.10 8.25
CA LEU A 500 -6.41 17.43 8.34
C LEU A 500 -5.29 18.37 7.85
N THR A 501 -4.27 18.54 8.69
CA THR A 501 -3.01 19.19 8.31
C THR A 501 -1.87 18.21 8.49
N ILE A 502 -0.92 18.23 7.56
CA ILE A 502 0.30 17.41 7.60
C ILE A 502 1.47 18.36 7.44
N SER A 503 2.22 18.58 8.53
CA SER A 503 3.35 19.51 8.58
C SER A 503 4.64 18.76 8.92
N GLY A 504 5.73 19.14 8.25
CA GLY A 504 6.99 18.39 8.28
C GLY A 504 8.18 19.28 8.60
N ALA A 505 8.17 19.98 9.75
CA ALA A 505 9.24 20.91 10.09
C ALA A 505 10.62 20.24 10.15
N ASN A 506 10.68 18.99 10.59
CA ASN A 506 11.92 18.20 10.68
C ASN A 506 12.04 17.14 9.57
N VAL A 507 11.25 17.25 8.50
CA VAL A 507 11.34 16.30 7.39
C VAL A 507 12.66 16.52 6.63
N PRO A 508 13.40 15.46 6.24
CA PRO A 508 14.64 15.62 5.51
C PRO A 508 14.46 16.44 4.22
N PRO A 509 15.35 17.42 3.94
CA PRO A 509 15.21 18.35 2.82
C PRO A 509 15.24 17.68 1.44
N ASN A 510 15.71 16.43 1.35
CA ASN A 510 15.76 15.65 0.11
C ASN A 510 14.57 14.67 -0.03
N SER A 511 13.57 14.74 0.83
CA SER A 511 12.37 13.92 0.68
C SER A 511 11.43 14.55 -0.36
N ASN A 512 10.71 13.72 -1.13
CA ASN A 512 9.62 14.17 -2.01
C ASN A 512 8.35 14.56 -1.22
N PHE A 513 8.51 14.95 0.04
CA PHE A 513 7.42 15.24 0.94
C PHE A 513 6.66 16.48 0.50
N LYS A 514 5.33 16.34 0.40
CA LYS A 514 4.42 17.45 0.19
C LYS A 514 3.63 17.70 1.45
N ARG A 515 3.67 18.95 1.91
CA ARG A 515 2.84 19.45 3.01
C ARG A 515 1.37 19.45 2.60
N VAL A 516 0.49 19.23 3.57
CA VAL A 516 -0.96 19.34 3.39
C VAL A 516 -1.47 20.37 4.38
N CYS A 517 -2.06 21.45 3.88
CA CYS A 517 -2.67 22.47 4.74
C CYS A 517 -4.19 22.28 4.75
N LYS A 518 -4.74 22.07 5.96
CA LYS A 518 -6.16 22.11 6.31
C LYS A 518 -7.10 21.57 5.22
N GLN A 519 -6.97 20.29 4.92
CA GLN A 519 -7.86 19.61 3.98
C GLN A 519 -9.11 19.11 4.67
N LEU A 520 -10.25 19.32 4.03
CA LEU A 520 -11.55 18.80 4.48
C LEU A 520 -11.60 17.28 4.28
N VAL A 521 -12.13 16.57 5.28
CA VAL A 521 -12.45 15.14 5.20
C VAL A 521 -13.87 14.92 5.72
N LEU A 522 -14.71 14.24 4.93
CA LEU A 522 -16.06 13.86 5.33
C LEU A 522 -16.03 12.48 5.99
N ILE A 523 -16.22 12.40 7.30
CA ILE A 523 -16.17 11.14 8.05
C ILE A 523 -17.58 10.58 8.22
N PRO A 524 -17.89 9.35 7.76
CA PRO A 524 -19.17 8.71 8.05
C PRO A 524 -19.48 8.72 9.54
N SER A 525 -20.73 8.97 9.93
CA SER A 525 -21.13 9.18 11.34
C SER A 525 -20.81 8.00 12.28
N ASP A 526 -20.77 6.78 11.74
CA ASP A 526 -20.38 5.53 12.39
C ASP A 526 -18.86 5.37 12.56
N SER A 527 -18.06 6.11 11.78
CA SER A 527 -16.63 6.23 11.98
C SER A 527 -16.32 7.31 13.02
N THR A 528 -15.48 6.96 14.00
CA THR A 528 -15.32 7.78 15.21
C THR A 528 -13.90 8.12 15.57
N THR A 529 -12.87 7.60 14.90
CA THR A 529 -11.50 7.66 15.41
C THR A 529 -10.54 8.47 14.53
N ALA A 530 -9.45 8.97 15.10
CA ALA A 530 -8.38 9.66 14.37
C ALA A 530 -7.67 8.71 13.39
N PHE A 531 -7.68 7.41 13.67
CA PHE A 531 -7.22 6.38 12.74
C PHE A 531 -8.11 6.32 11.49
N SER A 532 -9.43 6.21 11.69
CA SER A 532 -10.41 6.22 10.60
C SER A 532 -10.35 7.51 9.78
N LEU A 533 -10.08 8.66 10.41
CA LEU A 533 -9.88 9.93 9.70
C LEU A 533 -8.77 9.83 8.64
N LEU A 534 -7.61 9.27 8.98
CA LEU A 534 -6.50 9.15 8.01
C LEU A 534 -6.78 8.11 6.91
N ASP A 535 -7.43 7.01 7.25
CA ASP A 535 -7.83 5.99 6.26
C ASP A 535 -8.86 6.56 5.27
N ILE A 536 -9.84 7.32 5.78
CA ILE A 536 -10.80 8.03 4.94
C ILE A 536 -10.12 9.12 4.13
N ALA A 537 -9.17 9.87 4.71
CA ALA A 537 -8.41 10.90 3.99
C ALA A 537 -7.60 10.31 2.82
N ASN A 538 -6.98 9.14 3.01
CA ASN A 538 -6.32 8.40 1.94
C ASN A 538 -7.25 8.09 0.77
N SER A 539 -8.53 7.84 1.06
CA SER A 539 -9.53 7.61 0.03
C SER A 539 -10.10 8.90 -0.56
N GLN A 540 -10.36 9.96 0.21
CA GLN A 540 -11.05 11.16 -0.30
C GLN A 540 -10.13 12.20 -0.93
N ILE A 541 -8.89 12.31 -0.45
CA ILE A 541 -7.89 13.29 -0.92
C ILE A 541 -6.55 12.61 -1.26
N PRO A 542 -6.57 11.54 -2.09
CA PRO A 542 -5.46 10.61 -2.32
C PRO A 542 -4.22 11.25 -2.97
N LEU A 543 -4.40 12.39 -3.64
CA LEU A 543 -3.32 13.13 -4.27
C LEU A 543 -2.54 14.00 -3.28
N SER A 544 -3.17 14.32 -2.15
CA SER A 544 -2.61 15.15 -1.08
C SER A 544 -2.13 14.31 0.10
N VAL A 545 -2.85 13.22 0.43
CA VAL A 545 -2.60 12.39 1.61
C VAL A 545 -2.32 10.95 1.22
N LYS A 546 -1.15 10.46 1.62
CA LYS A 546 -0.68 9.08 1.47
C LYS A 546 -0.14 8.57 2.79
N ALA A 547 -1.03 8.17 3.67
CA ALA A 547 -0.71 7.54 4.95
C ALA A 547 -0.51 6.03 4.77
N LEU A 548 0.58 5.51 5.29
CA LEU A 548 0.67 4.08 5.64
C LEU A 548 0.38 4.00 7.13
N LEU A 549 -0.66 3.25 7.46
CA LEU A 549 -1.12 3.01 8.82
C LEU A 549 -0.76 1.59 9.24
N THR A 550 -0.44 1.40 10.52
CA THR A 550 -0.37 0.06 11.11
C THR A 550 -1.61 -0.18 11.96
N MET A 551 -2.25 -1.33 11.76
CA MET A 551 -3.39 -1.76 12.59
C MET A 551 -2.92 -2.32 13.95
N THR A 552 -1.65 -2.71 14.08
CA THR A 552 -1.09 -3.27 15.32
C THR A 552 -1.08 -2.25 16.46
N ASP A 553 -0.64 -1.02 16.14
CA ASP A 553 -0.52 0.07 17.11
C ASP A 553 -1.53 1.19 16.83
N TYR A 554 -2.39 1.03 15.83
CA TYR A 554 -3.27 2.07 15.27
C TYR A 554 -2.54 3.40 15.06
N ALA A 555 -1.30 3.31 14.56
CA ALA A 555 -0.37 4.42 14.44
C ALA A 555 -0.02 4.69 12.97
N VAL A 556 0.49 5.89 12.70
CA VAL A 556 1.04 6.25 11.39
C VAL A 556 2.45 5.69 11.27
N THR A 557 2.74 4.87 10.25
CA THR A 557 4.09 4.36 9.96
C THR A 557 4.81 5.23 8.95
N SER A 558 4.08 5.74 7.96
CA SER A 558 4.57 6.75 7.04
C SER A 558 3.46 7.69 6.61
N LEU A 559 3.84 8.90 6.20
CA LEU A 559 2.91 9.90 5.72
C LEU A 559 3.58 10.67 4.58
N ASN A 560 2.92 10.71 3.43
CA ASN A 560 3.42 11.37 2.22
C ASN A 560 4.84 10.95 1.83
N GLY A 561 5.13 9.65 1.97
CA GLY A 561 6.41 9.03 1.62
C GLY A 561 7.52 9.18 2.66
N VAL A 562 7.25 9.80 3.80
CA VAL A 562 8.21 9.91 4.91
C VAL A 562 7.87 8.88 5.98
N VAL A 563 8.78 7.94 6.19
CA VAL A 563 8.64 6.86 7.19
C VAL A 563 9.13 7.35 8.54
N ASN A 564 8.51 6.85 9.62
CA ASN A 564 9.05 7.02 10.97
C ASN A 564 10.48 6.47 11.07
N SER A 565 11.30 7.13 11.86
CA SER A 565 12.66 6.70 12.21
C SER A 565 12.77 6.49 13.71
N GLU A 566 13.94 6.04 14.18
CA GLU A 566 14.21 5.89 15.61
C GLU A 566 14.06 7.21 16.37
N ASN A 567 14.48 8.32 15.74
CA ASN A 567 14.54 9.63 16.39
C ASN A 567 13.40 10.56 16.01
N ASN A 568 12.71 10.34 14.89
CA ASN A 568 11.62 11.20 14.43
C ASN A 568 10.40 10.38 14.04
N LYS A 569 9.22 10.79 14.50
CA LYS A 569 7.95 10.13 14.21
C LYS A 569 6.86 11.13 13.85
N TRP A 570 5.86 10.64 13.13
CA TRP A 570 4.59 11.33 12.96
C TRP A 570 3.81 11.32 14.27
N ILE A 571 3.63 12.50 14.85
CA ILE A 571 2.83 12.71 16.06
C ILE A 571 1.59 13.50 15.67
N ALA A 572 0.42 13.03 16.10
CA ALA A 572 -0.85 13.70 15.85
C ALA A 572 -1.17 14.68 16.98
N PHE A 573 -1.74 15.82 16.62
CA PHE A 573 -2.12 16.88 17.55
C PHE A 573 -3.53 17.35 17.23
N ARG A 574 -4.27 17.77 18.26
CA ARG A 574 -5.48 18.57 18.07
C ARG A 574 -5.07 20.02 17.85
N ALA A 575 -5.25 20.54 16.64
CA ALA A 575 -4.63 21.79 16.21
C ALA A 575 -5.04 23.00 17.10
N GLY A 576 -6.32 23.08 17.49
CA GLY A 576 -6.84 24.17 18.33
C GLY A 576 -6.33 24.19 19.78
N THR A 577 -5.89 23.06 20.33
CA THR A 577 -5.37 22.97 21.71
C THR A 577 -3.87 22.69 21.77
N ASN A 578 -3.26 22.39 20.61
CA ASN A 578 -1.90 21.88 20.49
C ASN A 578 -1.62 20.65 21.38
N GLN A 579 -2.67 19.90 21.71
CA GLN A 579 -2.56 18.72 22.55
C GLN A 579 -2.14 17.52 21.70
N ALA A 580 -1.01 16.90 22.05
CA ALA A 580 -0.60 15.65 21.45
C ALA A 580 -1.65 14.56 21.71
N LEU A 581 -2.02 13.85 20.66
CA LEU A 581 -2.90 12.70 20.73
C LEU A 581 -2.07 11.44 21.07
N PRO A 582 -2.69 10.42 21.68
CA PRO A 582 -2.05 9.11 21.85
C PRO A 582 -1.51 8.56 20.52
N ASN A 583 -0.42 7.78 20.60
CA ASN A 583 0.13 7.09 19.43
C ASN A 583 -0.89 6.11 18.82
N ASP A 584 -1.69 5.46 19.66
CA ASP A 584 -2.87 4.71 19.24
C ASP A 584 -4.00 5.68 18.90
N LEU A 585 -4.17 5.92 17.60
CA LEU A 585 -5.16 6.85 17.08
C LEU A 585 -6.59 6.29 17.11
N SER A 586 -6.77 4.99 17.35
CA SER A 586 -8.10 4.39 17.52
C SER A 586 -8.76 4.81 18.83
N MET A 587 -7.94 5.12 19.84
CA MET A 587 -8.43 5.63 21.12
C MET A 587 -8.89 7.09 21.07
N THR A 588 -8.57 7.82 20.01
CA THR A 588 -8.90 9.24 19.91
C THR A 588 -10.19 9.42 19.12
N ALA A 589 -11.26 9.80 19.81
CA ALA A 589 -12.49 10.17 19.15
C ALA A 589 -12.33 11.47 18.32
N VAL A 590 -12.82 11.45 17.09
CA VAL A 590 -12.96 12.62 16.22
C VAL A 590 -14.41 13.10 16.27
N THR A 591 -14.57 14.34 16.69
CA THR A 591 -15.85 15.05 16.73
C THR A 591 -16.02 15.98 15.53
N ASP A 592 -17.25 16.38 15.27
CA ASP A 592 -17.57 17.30 14.19
C ASP A 592 -16.88 18.68 14.39
N GLY A 593 -16.22 19.18 13.34
CA GLY A 593 -15.39 20.39 13.36
C GLY A 593 -13.95 20.17 13.86
N ASP A 594 -13.56 18.94 14.22
CA ASP A 594 -12.21 18.65 14.69
C ASP A 594 -11.16 18.97 13.62
N HIS A 595 -10.00 19.43 14.08
CA HIS A 595 -8.82 19.61 13.25
C HIS A 595 -7.66 18.83 13.86
N VAL A 596 -7.20 17.81 13.13
CA VAL A 596 -6.05 16.99 13.47
C VAL A 596 -4.85 17.41 12.63
N GLU A 597 -3.75 17.73 13.30
CA GLU A 597 -2.47 18.06 12.66
C GLU A 597 -1.46 16.95 12.92
N PHE A 598 -0.84 16.43 11.87
CA PHE A 598 0.28 15.50 11.96
C PHE A 598 1.58 16.25 11.78
N ARG A 599 2.49 16.10 12.74
CA ARG A 599 3.81 16.73 12.72
C ARG A 599 4.89 15.68 12.74
N TYR A 600 5.92 15.85 11.91
CA TYR A 600 7.12 15.02 11.98
C TYR A 600 8.08 15.63 13.02
N GLU A 601 8.12 15.04 14.21
CA GLU A 601 8.84 15.58 15.36
C GLU A 601 9.83 14.56 15.93
N GLU A 602 10.87 15.08 16.60
CA GLU A 602 11.81 14.24 17.32
C GLU A 602 11.09 13.58 18.51
N THR A 603 11.22 12.26 18.63
CA THR A 603 10.79 11.55 19.83
C THR A 603 11.82 11.77 20.91
N ASP A 604 11.49 12.51 21.96
CA ASP A 604 12.34 12.63 23.15
C ASP A 604 12.66 11.23 23.71
N VAL A 605 13.89 10.77 23.48
CA VAL A 605 14.39 9.48 23.97
C VAL A 605 14.76 9.64 25.46
N GLY A 606 13.82 9.33 26.36
CA GLY A 606 14.06 9.10 27.80
C GLY A 606 13.11 9.88 28.71
N THR A 607 12.47 9.35 29.76
CA THR A 607 12.73 8.18 30.60
C THR A 607 11.47 7.80 31.39
N GLY A 608 10.93 6.58 31.24
CA GLY A 608 10.01 5.91 32.19
C GLY A 608 8.66 6.57 32.52
N PRO A 609 7.70 5.82 33.12
CA PRO A 609 6.39 6.36 33.49
C PRO A 609 6.53 7.18 34.78
N GLY A 610 6.88 8.46 34.64
CA GLY A 610 6.71 9.47 35.67
C GLY A 610 5.59 10.42 35.26
N ASN A 611 4.52 10.49 36.04
CA ASN A 611 3.49 11.52 35.93
C ASN A 611 4.15 12.90 35.96
N GLY A 612 4.32 13.52 34.78
CA GLY A 612 4.87 14.85 34.61
C GLY A 612 4.30 15.47 33.36
N ALA A 613 3.72 16.67 33.51
CA ALA A 613 3.15 17.47 32.43
C ALA A 613 4.11 17.60 31.22
N PRO A 614 3.57 17.72 29.98
CA PRO A 614 4.39 17.80 28.78
C PRO A 614 5.35 19.00 28.85
N SER A 615 6.63 18.72 28.60
CA SER A 615 7.68 19.73 28.47
C SER A 615 7.39 20.60 27.25
N VAL A 616 7.06 21.86 27.52
CA VAL A 616 7.05 22.94 26.53
C VAL A 616 8.44 23.01 25.87
N GLY A 617 8.43 23.07 24.53
CA GLY A 617 9.58 22.92 23.63
C GLY A 617 10.87 23.64 24.05
N LYS A 618 11.96 22.86 24.08
CA LYS A 618 13.33 23.37 24.29
C LYS A 618 13.93 24.05 23.06
N SER A 619 13.26 24.08 21.91
CA SER A 619 13.86 24.54 20.65
C SER A 619 13.65 26.02 20.29
N VAL A 620 13.07 26.86 21.18
CA VAL A 620 12.97 28.32 20.94
C VAL A 620 13.58 29.16 22.08
N ALA A 621 13.78 28.60 23.27
CA ALA A 621 14.33 29.34 24.41
C ALA A 621 15.84 29.63 24.29
N PHE A 622 16.59 28.86 23.50
CA PHE A 622 18.04 29.02 23.37
C PHE A 622 18.45 30.23 22.52
N LEU A 623 17.61 30.70 21.58
CA LEU A 623 17.88 31.92 20.82
C LEU A 623 17.49 33.18 21.60
N SER A 624 16.40 33.15 22.36
CA SER A 624 15.95 34.31 23.15
C SER A 624 16.89 34.63 24.33
N LEU A 625 17.54 33.62 24.91
CA LEU A 625 18.53 33.83 25.97
C LEU A 625 19.83 34.47 25.47
N ILE A 626 20.21 34.21 24.21
CA ILE A 626 21.39 34.82 23.58
C ILE A 626 21.14 36.29 23.23
N VAL A 627 19.91 36.65 22.82
CA VAL A 627 19.53 38.05 22.58
C VAL A 627 19.49 38.84 23.91
N PHE A 628 18.99 38.23 25.00
CA PHE A 628 18.96 38.88 26.31
C PHE A 628 20.35 39.07 26.94
N LEU A 629 21.30 38.17 26.67
CA LEU A 629 22.69 38.30 27.14
C LEU A 629 23.51 39.29 26.32
N LEU A 630 23.14 39.57 25.06
CA LEU A 630 23.78 40.58 24.23
C LEU A 630 23.35 42.01 24.58
N ASP A 631 22.10 42.22 25.03
CA ASP A 631 21.64 43.55 25.48
C ASP A 631 22.25 43.99 26.82
N VAL A 632 22.60 43.05 27.70
CA VAL A 632 23.20 43.36 29.02
C VAL A 632 24.70 43.69 28.90
N VAL A 633 25.37 43.30 27.81
CA VAL A 633 26.81 43.57 27.60
C VAL A 633 27.06 44.92 26.89
N THR A 634 26.03 45.58 26.37
CA THR A 634 26.14 46.93 25.78
C THR A 634 25.81 48.08 26.75
N SER A 635 25.64 47.81 28.05
CA SER A 635 25.38 48.85 29.06
C SER A 635 26.40 48.88 30.23
N VAL A 636 27.67 48.55 29.97
CA VAL A 636 28.82 48.89 30.85
C VAL A 636 29.94 49.49 30.04
#